data_AF-A0AAW9PSS9-F1
#
_entry.id   AF-A0AAW9PSS9-F1
#
_cell.length_a   1.000
_cell.length_b   1.000
_cell.length_c   1.000
_cell.angle_alpha   90.00
_cell.angle_beta   90.00
_cell.angle_gamma   90.00
#
_symmetry.space_group_name_H-M   'P 1'
#
loop_
_entity.id
_entity.type
_entity.pdbx_description
1 polymer ?
#
loop_
_entity_poly.entity_id
_entity_poly.type
_entity_poly.pdbx_seq_one_letter_code
_entity_poly.pdbx_strand_id
1 'polypeptide(L)'
;MKHPFRIFLLTCFLLAIAGSKAEVQSQTNCDRAYPDACIPSPPPYLHCKDIPYRNFRVLPPDPHRFDRDGDGIGCETNRRR
;
A
#
# COMPACT_ATOMS: atom_id res chain seq x y z
N MET A 1 2.25 -39.74 -52.88
CA MET A 1 3.45 -39.19 -52.22
C MET A 1 2.95 -38.04 -51.35
N LYS A 2 2.52 -38.29 -50.11
CA LYS A 2 3.32 -38.20 -48.87
C LYS A 2 4.16 -36.93 -48.86
N HIS A 3 3.75 -35.89 -48.13
CA HIS A 3 4.50 -35.38 -46.99
C HIS A 3 3.61 -34.52 -46.07
N PRO A 4 3.88 -34.56 -44.75
CA PRO A 4 2.87 -34.48 -43.71
C PRO A 4 3.02 -33.25 -42.81
N PHE A 5 2.05 -33.08 -41.93
CA PHE A 5 2.14 -32.37 -40.64
C PHE A 5 3.56 -32.28 -40.04
N ARG A 6 3.85 -31.13 -39.44
CA ARG A 6 4.84 -30.82 -38.36
C ARG A 6 5.93 -29.82 -38.76
N ILE A 7 5.61 -28.52 -38.66
CA ILE A 7 6.44 -27.57 -37.90
C ILE A 7 5.47 -26.66 -37.13
N PHE A 8 5.13 -27.12 -35.93
CA PHE A 8 4.64 -26.29 -34.83
C PHE A 8 5.91 -25.81 -34.13
N LEU A 9 6.28 -24.53 -34.24
CA LEU A 9 7.15 -23.78 -33.30
C LEU A 9 7.52 -22.39 -33.88
N LEU A 10 7.24 -21.34 -33.10
CA LEU A 10 8.04 -20.11 -32.97
C LEU A 10 7.75 -18.83 -33.80
N THR A 11 6.51 -18.52 -34.18
CA THR A 11 6.16 -17.10 -34.51
C THR A 11 4.80 -16.62 -34.00
N CYS A 12 4.25 -17.28 -32.98
CA CYS A 12 3.15 -16.67 -32.22
C CYS A 12 3.70 -15.50 -31.40
N PHE A 13 3.06 -14.33 -31.53
CA PHE A 13 3.11 -13.23 -30.58
C PHE A 13 4.37 -12.33 -30.56
N LEU A 14 4.73 -11.73 -31.71
CA LEU A 14 5.62 -10.55 -31.74
C LEU A 14 4.88 -9.24 -32.01
N LEU A 15 3.70 -9.08 -31.41
CA LEU A 15 3.02 -7.79 -31.21
C LEU A 15 2.20 -7.90 -29.93
N ALA A 16 2.88 -8.20 -28.81
CA ALA A 16 2.34 -7.89 -27.50
C ALA A 16 2.27 -6.37 -27.38
N ILE A 17 1.06 -5.85 -27.52
CA ILE A 17 0.62 -4.49 -27.17
C ILE A 17 1.33 -4.06 -25.88
N ALA A 18 2.28 -3.12 -26.00
CA ALA A 18 2.90 -2.44 -24.86
C ALA A 18 1.87 -1.51 -24.22
N GLY A 19 0.98 -2.11 -23.44
CA GLY A 19 -0.01 -1.44 -22.62
C GLY A 19 -0.04 -2.11 -21.26
N SER A 20 0.77 -1.61 -20.34
CA SER A 20 0.57 -1.84 -18.91
C SER A 20 0.78 -0.54 -18.18
N LYS A 21 -0.31 0.21 -18.16
CA LYS A 21 -0.82 0.91 -16.99
C LYS A 21 0.07 2.03 -16.45
N ALA A 22 -0.33 3.26 -16.76
CA ALA A 22 -0.25 4.32 -15.79
C ALA A 22 -0.94 3.83 -14.48
N GLU A 23 -0.16 3.45 -13.47
CA GLU A 23 -0.65 3.17 -12.13
C GLU A 23 0.29 3.84 -11.12
N VAL A 24 -0.12 5.03 -10.70
CA VAL A 24 0.13 5.67 -9.39
C VAL A 24 1.45 5.30 -8.70
N GLN A 25 2.53 5.98 -9.06
CA GLN A 25 3.75 6.01 -8.23
C GLN A 25 3.54 6.85 -6.95
N SER A 26 2.65 6.47 -6.03
CA SER A 26 2.62 7.07 -4.67
C SER A 26 1.86 6.32 -3.55
N GLN A 27 1.54 5.02 -3.67
CA GLN A 27 0.94 4.24 -2.56
C GLN A 27 1.89 3.20 -1.93
N THR A 28 3.17 3.19 -2.29
CA THR A 28 4.14 2.24 -1.74
C THR A 28 4.77 2.65 -0.41
N ASN A 29 4.36 3.77 0.19
CA ASN A 29 4.94 4.25 1.45
C ASN A 29 3.93 4.73 2.50
N CYS A 30 2.62 4.63 2.28
CA CYS A 30 1.64 4.91 3.33
C CYS A 30 1.05 3.59 3.85
N ASP A 31 0.99 3.42 5.16
CA ASP A 31 0.39 2.26 5.79
C ASP A 31 -1.14 2.34 5.72
N ARG A 32 -1.79 1.21 5.41
CA ARG A 32 -3.25 1.12 5.33
C ARG A 32 -3.93 1.28 6.68
N ALA A 33 -3.22 1.09 7.78
CA ALA A 33 -3.71 1.36 9.13
C ALA A 33 -4.07 2.84 9.33
N TYR A 34 -3.55 3.75 8.50
CA TYR A 34 -3.74 5.20 8.62
C TYR A 34 -4.39 5.77 7.34
N PRO A 35 -5.66 5.47 7.05
CA PRO A 35 -6.29 5.80 5.77
C PRO A 35 -6.45 7.31 5.51
N ASP A 36 -6.44 8.13 6.57
CA ASP A 36 -6.62 9.58 6.47
C ASP A 36 -5.28 10.35 6.57
N ALA A 37 -4.16 9.65 6.83
CA ALA A 37 -2.84 10.25 7.02
C ALA A 37 -1.75 9.38 6.38
N CYS A 38 -0.95 9.93 5.47
CA CYS A 38 0.15 9.16 4.90
C CYS A 38 1.29 9.01 5.91
N ILE A 39 1.33 7.87 6.60
CA ILE A 39 2.37 7.51 7.56
C ILE A 39 2.93 6.14 7.14
N PRO A 40 4.26 5.97 6.98
CA PRO A 40 4.86 4.72 6.53
C PRO A 40 4.75 3.60 7.57
N SER A 41 4.76 2.35 7.14
CA SER A 41 4.88 1.20 8.03
C SER A 41 6.24 1.22 8.77
N PRO A 42 6.35 0.71 10.00
CA PRO A 42 7.65 0.52 10.65
C PRO A 42 8.52 -0.50 9.88
N PRO A 43 9.86 -0.37 9.91
CA PRO A 43 10.67 0.69 10.53
C PRO A 43 10.89 1.93 9.61
N PRO A 44 11.12 3.14 10.17
CA PRO A 44 11.30 3.44 11.61
C PRO A 44 9.98 3.44 12.37
N TYR A 45 10.06 3.26 13.69
CA TYR A 45 8.89 3.44 14.57
C TYR A 45 8.67 4.92 14.81
N LEU A 46 7.46 5.40 14.52
CA LEU A 46 7.09 6.80 14.66
C LEU A 46 6.18 6.99 15.87
N HIS A 47 6.34 8.09 16.60
CA HIS A 47 5.43 8.52 17.66
C HIS A 47 4.68 9.77 17.25
N CYS A 48 3.63 10.15 18.00
CA CYS A 48 2.84 11.35 17.71
C CYS A 48 3.68 12.63 17.61
N LYS A 49 4.81 12.74 18.32
CA LYS A 49 5.72 13.88 18.23
C LYS A 49 6.52 13.95 16.92
N ASP A 50 6.63 12.83 16.21
CA ASP A 50 7.45 12.69 15.00
C ASP A 50 6.64 12.99 13.72
N ILE A 51 5.31 13.11 13.83
CA ILE A 51 4.39 13.38 12.72
C ILE A 51 3.51 14.60 12.99
N PRO A 52 3.04 15.30 11.95
CA PRO A 52 2.16 16.47 12.11
C PRO A 52 0.68 16.09 12.32
N TYR A 53 0.28 14.84 12.07
CA TYR A 53 -1.12 14.43 12.07
C TYR A 53 -1.69 14.23 13.47
N ARG A 54 -2.93 14.67 13.71
CA ARG A 54 -3.64 14.56 14.99
C ARG A 54 -5.09 14.16 14.76
N ASN A 55 -5.70 13.48 15.73
CA ASN A 55 -7.10 13.07 15.70
C ASN A 55 -7.49 12.36 14.39
N PHE A 56 -6.64 11.46 13.89
CA PHE A 56 -6.85 10.75 12.62
C PHE A 56 -7.35 9.33 12.86
N ARG A 57 -8.07 8.76 11.88
CA ARG A 57 -8.56 7.37 11.97
C ARG A 57 -7.40 6.38 11.99
N VAL A 58 -7.47 5.43 12.92
CA VAL A 58 -6.56 4.28 13.02
C VAL A 58 -7.37 3.00 12.84
N LEU A 59 -6.86 2.09 12.00
CA LEU A 59 -7.41 0.76 11.80
C LEU A 59 -6.50 -0.28 12.47
N PRO A 60 -7.07 -1.35 13.07
CA PRO A 60 -6.28 -2.46 13.57
C PRO A 60 -5.70 -3.32 12.42
N PRO A 61 -4.49 -3.91 12.57
CA PRO A 61 -3.57 -3.71 13.69
C PRO A 61 -2.89 -2.33 13.58
N ASP A 62 -2.71 -1.62 14.70
CA ASP A 62 -2.07 -0.30 14.74
C ASP A 62 -0.54 -0.43 14.90
N PRO A 63 0.26 -0.39 13.82
CA PRO A 63 1.65 -0.83 13.87
C PRO A 63 2.56 0.13 14.65
N HIS A 64 2.24 1.43 14.67
CA HIS A 64 2.91 2.45 15.49
C HIS A 64 2.21 2.72 16.84
N ARG A 65 1.08 2.08 17.13
CA ARG A 65 0.35 2.22 18.41
C ARG A 65 -0.03 3.68 18.70
N PHE A 66 -0.48 4.42 17.69
CA PHE A 66 -0.99 5.79 17.84
C PHE A 66 -2.31 5.86 18.61
N ASP A 67 -3.13 4.81 18.54
CA ASP A 67 -4.40 4.62 19.25
C ASP A 67 -4.19 3.59 20.38
N ARG A 68 -3.89 4.08 21.59
CA ARG A 68 -3.52 3.23 22.72
C ARG A 68 -4.72 2.73 23.52
N ASP A 69 -5.81 3.50 23.52
CA ASP A 69 -7.06 3.18 24.18
C ASP A 69 -8.05 2.43 23.27
N GLY A 70 -7.78 2.39 21.96
CA GLY A 70 -8.48 1.52 21.02
C GLY A 70 -9.82 2.08 20.58
N ASP A 71 -9.98 3.41 20.59
CA ASP A 71 -11.24 4.06 20.18
C ASP A 71 -11.28 4.44 18.70
N GLY A 72 -10.23 4.07 17.96
CA GLY A 72 -10.08 4.27 16.52
C GLY A 72 -9.46 5.62 16.16
N ILE A 73 -9.02 6.42 17.13
CA ILE A 73 -8.47 7.75 16.91
C ILE A 73 -7.02 7.84 17.41
N GLY A 74 -6.10 8.08 16.49
CA GLY A 74 -4.68 8.21 16.76
C GLY A 74 -4.26 9.63 17.15
N CYS A 75 -3.32 9.71 18.09
CA CYS A 75 -2.66 10.96 18.48
C CYS A 75 -3.62 12.11 18.82
N GLU A 76 -4.58 11.85 19.69
CA GLU A 76 -5.58 12.82 20.11
C GLU A 76 -4.95 14.03 20.82
N THR A 77 -5.53 15.22 20.61
CA THR A 77 -5.05 16.45 21.26
C THR A 77 -5.59 16.64 22.68
N ASN A 78 -6.72 16.02 23.01
CA ASN A 78 -7.45 16.29 24.25
C ASN A 78 -7.45 15.08 25.18
N ARG A 79 -6.28 14.49 25.46
CA ARG A 79 -6.17 13.41 26.45
C ARG A 79 -6.39 13.94 27.88
N ARG A 80 -7.65 14.23 28.21
CA ARG A 80 -8.27 14.08 29.53
C ARG A 80 -9.03 12.75 29.52
N ARG A 81 -8.29 11.64 29.48
CA ARG A 81 -8.79 10.31 29.83
C ARG A 81 -7.71 9.64 30.67
#